data_AF-A0A4D8Q978-F1
#
_entry.id   AF-A0A4D8Q978-F1
#
_cell.length_a   1.000
_cell.length_b   1.000
_cell.length_c   1.000
_cell.angle_alpha   90.00
_cell.angle_beta   90.00
_cell.angle_gamma   90.00
#
_symmetry.space_group_name_H-M   'P 1'
#
loop_
_entity.id
_entity.type
_entity.pdbx_description
1 polymer ?
#
loop_
_entity_poly.entity_id
_entity_poly.type
_entity_poly.pdbx_seq_one_letter_code
_entity_poly.pdbx_strand_id
1 'polypeptide(L)'
;MGLSVWEILILLLIVVLIFGMGKLPQVMGDLGKSVRSFKAGWSEDDAPGATAGNDNAPTESWFHTLKSEQVHHRCYQTRQEAMLDIFECVEAFYNRQRRHSALGYMSPAQFAAAKQAA
;
A
#
# COMPACT_ATOMS: atom_id res chain seq x y z
N MET A 1 17.56 -24.62 -13.92
CA MET A 1 18.68 -23.94 -14.59
C MET A 1 18.85 -22.60 -13.89
N GLY A 2 19.75 -22.51 -12.91
CA GLY A 2 19.96 -21.28 -12.14
C GLY A 2 20.72 -20.24 -12.97
N LEU A 3 20.49 -18.96 -12.71
CA LEU A 3 21.22 -17.87 -13.33
C LEU A 3 22.73 -18.04 -13.11
N SER A 4 23.48 -18.14 -14.20
CA SER A 4 24.94 -18.28 -14.13
C SER A 4 25.57 -16.97 -13.68
N VAL A 5 26.64 -17.05 -12.90
CA VAL A 5 27.46 -15.87 -12.51
C VAL A 5 27.88 -15.07 -13.75
N TRP A 6 28.12 -15.76 -14.85
CA TRP A 6 28.45 -15.14 -16.14
C TRP A 6 27.31 -14.28 -16.73
N GLU A 7 26.05 -14.71 -16.59
CA GLU A 7 24.90 -13.93 -17.05
C GLU A 7 24.71 -12.66 -16.21
N ILE A 8 24.96 -12.75 -14.90
CA ILE A 8 24.89 -11.60 -13.98
C ILE A 8 25.96 -10.56 -14.36
N LEU A 9 27.18 -10.99 -14.71
CA LEU A 9 28.24 -10.07 -15.15
C LEU A 9 27.92 -9.40 -16.49
N ILE A 10 27.35 -10.13 -17.46
CA ILE A 10 26.93 -9.58 -18.74
C ILE A 10 25.80 -8.55 -18.53
N LEU A 11 24.81 -8.86 -17.69
CA LEU A 11 23.71 -7.95 -17.39
C LEU A 11 24.22 -6.68 -16.65
N LEU A 12 25.13 -6.85 -15.70
CA LEU A 12 25.78 -5.73 -15.00
C LEU A 12 26.53 -4.83 -16.00
N LEU A 13 27.30 -5.40 -16.93
CA LEU A 13 28.00 -4.66 -17.97
C LEU A 13 27.03 -3.83 -18.83
N ILE A 14 25.91 -4.43 -19.26
CA ILE A 14 24.87 -3.76 -20.05
C ILE A 14 24.26 -2.59 -19.25
N VAL A 15 23.98 -2.79 -17.96
CA VAL A 15 23.47 -1.73 -17.08
C VAL A 15 24.46 -0.57 -16.94
N VAL A 16 25.76 -0.88 -16.74
CA VAL A 16 26.82 0.14 -16.66
C VAL A 16 26.96 0.90 -17.98
N LEU A 17 26.82 0.22 -19.13
CA LEU A 17 26.88 0.83 -20.46
C LEU A 17 25.70 1.80 -20.70
N ILE A 18 24.49 1.41 -20.29
CA ILE A 18 23.27 2.22 -20.47
C ILE A 18 23.27 3.44 -19.54
N PHE A 19 23.58 3.24 -18.25
CA PHE A 19 23.50 4.31 -17.25
C PHE A 19 24.77 5.16 -17.17
N GLY A 20 25.91 4.64 -17.63
CA GLY A 20 27.21 5.30 -17.57
C GLY A 20 27.85 5.25 -16.16
N MET A 21 29.18 5.09 -16.12
CA MET A 21 29.94 4.94 -14.87
C MET A 21 29.81 6.14 -13.91
N GLY A 22 29.49 7.33 -14.41
CA GLY A 22 29.36 8.55 -13.61
C GLY A 22 28.02 8.72 -12.88
N LYS A 23 26.96 8.05 -13.32
CA LYS A 23 25.62 8.15 -12.70
C LYS A 23 25.41 7.13 -11.58
N LEU A 24 26.12 6.00 -11.63
CA LEU A 24 26.01 4.93 -10.63
C LEU A 24 26.33 5.37 -9.19
N PRO A 25 27.37 6.18 -8.90
CA PRO A 25 27.67 6.59 -7.53
C PRO A 25 26.57 7.46 -6.90
N GLN A 26 25.92 8.31 -7.71
CA GLN A 26 24.82 9.17 -7.26
C GLN A 26 23.57 8.33 -6.96
N VAL A 27 23.21 7.42 -7.88
CA VAL A 27 22.06 6.50 -7.70
C VAL A 27 22.28 5.56 -6.51
N MET A 28 23.49 5.03 -6.33
CA MET A 28 23.85 4.20 -5.18
C MET A 28 23.85 5.00 -3.87
N GLY A 29 24.24 6.28 -3.90
CA GLY A 29 24.16 7.18 -2.75
C GLY A 29 22.72 7.43 -2.30
N ASP A 30 21.81 7.65 -3.23
CA ASP A 30 20.38 7.85 -2.92
C ASP A 30 19.70 6.54 -2.49
N LEU A 31 20.09 5.41 -3.08
CA LEU A 31 19.66 4.07 -2.65
C LEU A 31 20.21 3.71 -1.26
N GLY A 32 21.43 4.11 -0.93
CA GLY A 32 22.01 3.90 0.39
C GLY A 32 21.29 4.69 1.49
N LYS A 33 20.88 5.93 1.19
CA LYS A 33 20.06 6.75 2.09
C LYS A 33 18.69 6.12 2.32
N SER A 34 18.02 5.65 1.26
CA SER A 34 16.70 5.02 1.38
C SER A 34 16.76 3.74 2.21
N VAL A 35 17.72 2.84 1.95
CA VAL A 35 17.93 1.62 2.76
C VAL A 35 18.20 1.95 4.23
N ARG A 36 18.93 3.03 4.52
CA ARG A 36 19.18 3.47 5.89
C ARG A 36 17.92 3.96 6.60
N SER A 37 17.04 4.68 5.90
CA SER A 37 15.73 5.08 6.43
C SER A 37 14.79 3.88 6.64
N PHE A 38 14.82 2.89 5.74
CA PHE A 38 14.09 1.63 5.93
C PHE A 38 14.61 0.84 7.13
N LYS A 39 15.94 0.74 7.28
CA LYS A 39 16.56 0.05 8.42
C LYS A 39 16.29 0.76 9.75
N ALA A 40 16.31 2.10 9.76
CA ALA A 40 15.97 2.89 10.95
C ALA A 40 14.51 2.63 11.39
N GLY A 41 13.56 2.58 10.46
CA GLY A 41 12.16 2.28 10.76
C GLY A 41 11.90 0.87 11.33
N TRP A 42 12.85 -0.06 11.19
CA TRP A 42 12.78 -1.41 11.77
C TRP A 42 13.55 -1.55 13.08
N SER A 43 14.34 -0.53 13.47
CA SER A 43 15.09 -0.53 14.74
C SER A 43 14.43 0.31 15.83
N GLU A 44 13.23 0.84 15.59
CA GLU A 44 12.45 1.64 16.54
C GLU A 44 11.51 0.78 17.43
N ASP A 45 11.62 -0.56 17.40
CA ASP A 45 10.75 -1.50 18.13
C ASP A 45 11.06 -1.65 19.65
N ASP A 46 11.88 -0.77 20.25
CA ASP A 46 12.16 -0.74 21.70
C ASP A 46 11.81 0.60 22.38
N ALA A 47 10.92 1.42 21.82
CA ALA A 47 10.42 2.62 22.51
C ALA A 47 8.91 2.88 22.25
N PRO A 48 8.06 2.95 23.30
CA PRO A 48 6.66 3.26 23.12
C PRO A 48 6.50 4.77 22.90
N GLY A 49 6.14 5.16 21.68
CA GLY A 49 5.61 6.49 21.40
C GLY A 49 6.25 7.23 20.24
N ALA A 50 5.94 6.81 19.02
CA ALA A 50 5.97 7.70 17.86
C ALA A 50 4.87 7.26 16.89
N THR A 51 3.72 7.91 17.00
CA THR A 51 2.58 7.83 16.08
C THR A 51 3.00 8.34 14.70
N ALA A 52 3.61 7.48 13.89
CA ALA A 52 3.56 7.62 12.44
C ALA A 52 2.17 7.15 12.01
N GLY A 53 1.39 8.08 11.45
CA GLY A 53 -0.01 7.89 11.07
C GLY A 53 -0.24 6.55 10.37
N ASN A 54 -0.99 5.69 11.04
CA ASN A 54 -1.67 4.59 10.37
C ASN A 54 -2.75 5.22 9.48
N ASP A 55 -2.39 5.66 8.27
CA ASP A 55 -3.34 6.12 7.26
C ASP A 55 -4.32 5.01 6.86
N ASN A 56 -4.01 3.76 7.24
CA ASN A 56 -4.90 2.62 7.14
C ASN A 56 -5.80 2.40 8.37
N ALA A 57 -5.72 3.20 9.44
CA ALA A 57 -6.60 3.03 10.61
C ALA A 57 -8.11 3.02 10.27
N PRO A 58 -8.63 3.85 9.34
CA PRO A 58 -10.03 3.77 8.92
C PRO A 58 -10.32 2.47 8.16
N THR A 59 -9.36 2.04 7.34
CA THR A 59 -9.42 0.86 6.49
C THR A 59 -9.35 -0.42 7.34
N GLU A 60 -8.48 -0.50 8.33
CA GLU A 60 -8.33 -1.62 9.25
C GLU A 60 -9.54 -1.75 10.18
N SER A 61 -10.06 -0.63 10.71
CA SER A 61 -11.31 -0.62 11.47
C SER A 61 -12.49 -1.10 10.62
N TRP A 62 -12.54 -0.73 9.34
CA TRP A 62 -13.53 -1.26 8.40
C TRP A 62 -13.40 -2.75 8.20
N PHE A 63 -12.19 -3.23 7.90
CA PHE A 63 -11.94 -4.65 7.65
C PHE A 63 -12.24 -5.47 8.89
N HIS A 64 -12.03 -4.92 10.09
CA HIS A 64 -12.43 -5.54 11.34
C HIS A 64 -13.96 -5.62 11.45
N THR A 65 -14.70 -4.52 11.22
CA THR A 65 -16.18 -4.54 11.21
C THR A 65 -16.74 -5.49 10.15
N LEU A 66 -16.19 -5.46 8.93
CA LEU A 66 -16.57 -6.38 7.86
C LEU A 66 -16.39 -7.84 8.22
N LYS A 67 -15.22 -8.18 8.78
CA LYS A 67 -14.94 -9.56 9.21
C LYS A 67 -15.79 -9.95 10.42
N SER A 68 -16.02 -9.02 11.35
CA SER A 68 -16.80 -9.25 12.57
C SER A 68 -18.30 -9.41 12.31
N GLU A 69 -18.90 -8.62 11.42
CA GLU A 69 -20.34 -8.64 11.15
C GLU A 69 -20.73 -9.55 9.98
N GLN A 70 -19.90 -9.64 8.92
CA GLN A 70 -20.28 -10.28 7.67
C GLN A 70 -19.72 -11.71 7.51
N VAL A 71 -18.54 -12.01 8.05
CA VAL A 71 -17.91 -13.35 7.93
C VAL A 71 -18.44 -14.35 8.97
N HIS A 72 -18.93 -13.91 10.12
CA HIS A 72 -19.49 -14.82 11.14
C HIS A 72 -20.95 -15.25 10.89
N HIS A 73 -21.64 -14.64 9.92
CA HIS A 73 -23.06 -14.92 9.66
C HIS A 73 -23.39 -15.34 8.22
N ARG A 74 -22.43 -15.35 7.29
CA ARG A 74 -22.62 -15.87 5.93
C ARG A 74 -21.60 -16.93 5.55
N CYS A 75 -22.09 -18.12 5.18
CA CYS A 75 -21.29 -19.13 4.50
C CYS A 75 -21.34 -18.86 2.99
N TYR A 76 -20.25 -18.34 2.43
CA TYR A 76 -20.09 -18.22 0.98
C TYR A 76 -19.83 -19.60 0.38
N GLN A 77 -20.58 -19.98 -0.65
CA GLN A 77 -20.38 -21.27 -1.32
C GLN A 77 -19.25 -21.19 -2.35
N THR A 78 -19.00 -19.99 -2.90
CA THR A 78 -17.95 -19.78 -3.89
C THR A 78 -17.16 -18.50 -3.64
N ARG A 79 -15.92 -18.47 -4.16
CA ARG A 79 -15.06 -17.27 -4.10
C ARG A 79 -15.68 -16.07 -4.82
N GLN A 80 -16.41 -16.32 -5.91
CA GLN A 80 -17.07 -15.26 -6.68
C GLN A 80 -18.19 -14.59 -5.89
N GLU A 81 -18.97 -15.36 -5.13
CA GLU A 81 -20.04 -14.85 -4.26
C GLU A 81 -19.47 -13.93 -3.16
N ALA A 82 -18.39 -14.35 -2.50
CA ALA A 82 -17.70 -13.53 -1.52
C ALA A 82 -17.12 -12.24 -2.13
N MET A 83 -16.55 -12.32 -3.35
CA MET A 83 -16.02 -11.15 -4.04
C MET A 83 -17.11 -10.15 -4.43
N LEU A 84 -18.29 -10.63 -4.86
CA LEU A 84 -19.43 -9.77 -5.18
C LEU A 84 -19.97 -9.06 -3.94
N ASP A 85 -20.12 -9.78 -2.82
CA ASP A 85 -20.62 -9.21 -1.57
C ASP A 85 -19.64 -8.14 -1.01
N ILE A 86 -18.33 -8.42 -1.07
CA ILE A 86 -17.28 -7.44 -0.73
C ILE A 86 -17.33 -6.24 -1.66
N PHE A 87 -17.49 -6.46 -2.97
CA PHE A 87 -17.54 -5.40 -3.97
C PHE A 87 -18.75 -4.49 -3.72
N GLU A 88 -19.93 -5.06 -3.49
CA GLU A 88 -21.14 -4.32 -3.17
C GLU A 88 -20.97 -3.51 -1.87
N CYS A 89 -20.30 -4.07 -0.86
CA CYS A 89 -19.98 -3.33 0.36
C CYS A 89 -19.05 -2.13 0.09
N VAL A 90 -18.00 -2.31 -0.74
CA VAL A 90 -17.08 -1.23 -1.08
C VAL A 90 -17.79 -0.13 -1.87
N GLU A 91 -18.58 -0.48 -2.89
CA GLU A 91 -19.21 0.50 -3.76
C GLU A 91 -20.41 1.19 -3.11
N ALA A 92 -21.32 0.41 -2.51
CA ALA A 92 -22.58 0.95 -2.00
C ALA A 92 -22.40 1.61 -0.62
N PHE A 93 -21.57 1.03 0.25
CA PHE A 93 -21.43 1.51 1.63
C PHE A 93 -20.16 2.35 1.82
N TYR A 94 -18.98 1.81 1.49
CA TYR A 94 -17.72 2.50 1.76
C TYR A 94 -17.58 3.78 0.91
N ASN A 95 -17.67 3.68 -0.42
CA ASN A 95 -17.48 4.82 -1.30
C ASN A 95 -18.62 5.85 -1.18
N ARG A 96 -19.86 5.39 -0.95
CA ARG A 96 -21.05 6.24 -0.99
C ARG A 96 -21.41 6.87 0.36
N GLN A 97 -21.41 6.09 1.43
CA GLN A 97 -21.99 6.48 2.72
C GLN A 97 -20.96 6.72 3.82
N ARG A 98 -19.82 6.04 3.78
CA ARG A 98 -18.83 6.18 4.86
C ARG A 98 -18.21 7.56 4.87
N ARG A 99 -18.33 8.25 6.00
CA ARG A 99 -17.72 9.57 6.21
C ARG A 99 -16.38 9.42 6.91
N HIS A 100 -15.37 10.12 6.40
CA HIS A 100 -14.03 10.10 6.99
C HIS A 100 -13.71 11.48 7.58
N SER A 101 -13.27 11.53 8.84
CA SER A 101 -12.83 12.78 9.48
C SER A 101 -11.69 13.45 8.70
N ALA A 102 -10.78 12.65 8.13
CA ALA A 102 -9.70 13.11 7.26
C ALA A 102 -10.20 13.79 5.95
N LEU A 103 -11.40 13.46 5.50
CA LEU A 103 -12.05 14.07 4.33
C LEU A 103 -13.06 15.17 4.72
N GLY A 104 -12.97 15.71 5.94
CA GLY A 104 -13.92 16.71 6.42
C GLY A 104 -15.32 16.15 6.65
N TYR A 105 -15.43 14.89 7.09
CA TYR A 105 -16.70 14.16 7.26
C TYR A 105 -17.49 13.97 5.96
N MET A 106 -16.83 14.06 4.81
CA MET A 106 -17.41 13.72 3.52
C MET A 106 -17.18 12.23 3.21
N SER A 107 -18.04 11.67 2.37
CA SER A 107 -17.77 10.34 1.80
C SER A 107 -16.75 10.41 0.67
N PRO A 108 -16.03 9.31 0.37
CA PRO A 108 -15.06 9.28 -0.72
C PRO A 108 -15.65 9.74 -2.06
N ALA A 109 -16.89 9.36 -2.38
CA ALA A 109 -17.59 9.82 -3.59
C ALA A 109 -17.87 11.33 -3.57
N GLN A 110 -18.28 11.88 -2.42
CA GLN A 110 -18.52 13.32 -2.28
C GLN A 110 -17.22 14.13 -2.40
N PHE A 111 -16.15 13.65 -1.77
CA PHE A 111 -14.83 14.27 -1.87
C PHE A 111 -14.29 14.24 -3.30
N ALA A 112 -14.41 13.10 -4.00
CA ALA A 112 -14.00 12.97 -5.39
C ALA A 112 -14.82 13.89 -6.32
N ALA A 113 -16.14 13.96 -6.13
CA ALA A 113 -17.02 14.85 -6.88
C ALA A 113 -16.71 16.33 -6.61
N ALA A 114 -16.45 16.71 -5.36
CA ALA A 114 -16.05 18.07 -4.99
C ALA A 114 -14.70 18.46 -5.61
N LYS A 115 -13.76 17.51 -5.72
CA LYS A 115 -12.46 17.73 -6.38
C LYS A 115 -12.56 17.82 -7.90
N GLN A 116 -13.54 17.17 -8.52
CA GLN A 116 -13.78 17.26 -9.97
C GLN A 116 -14.55 18.51 -10.40
N ALA A 117 -15.28 19.15 -9.48
CA ALA A 117 -16.03 20.38 -9.74
C ALA A 117 -15.22 21.67 -9.51
N ALA A 118 -13.96 21.55 -9.09
CA ALA A 118 -13.01 22.65 -8.86
C ALA A 118 -11.92 22.65 -9.94
#